data_AF-A0A5Q4GG90-F1
#
_entry.id   AF-A0A5Q4GG90-F1
#
_cell.length_a   1.000
_cell.length_b   1.000
_cell.length_c   1.000
_cell.angle_alpha   90.00
_cell.angle_beta   90.00
_cell.angle_gamma   90.00
#
_symmetry.space_group_name_H-M   'P 1'
#
loop_
_entity.id
_entity.type
_entity.pdbx_description
1 polymer ?
#
loop_
_entity_poly.entity_id
_entity_poly.type
_entity_poly.pdbx_seq_one_letter_code
_entity_poly.pdbx_strand_id
1 'polypeptide(L)' 'MLEEGEQTGRIKELHRVILRQGRVRFGEADEATRQQIETMRDIDRLEDLTERLLMVSSWDELMV' A
#
# COMPACT_ATOMS: atom_id res chain seq x y z
N MET A 1 5.81 -3.20 -24.52
CA MET A 1 5.95 -1.79 -24.08
C MET A 1 4.70 -1.20 -23.43
N LEU A 2 3.47 -1.63 -23.76
CA LEU A 2 2.27 -1.15 -23.04
C LEU A 2 2.12 -1.75 -21.62
N GLU A 3 2.50 -3.03 -21.46
CA GLU A 3 2.32 -3.78 -20.20
C GLU A 3 3.15 -3.25 -19.02
N GLU A 4 4.42 -2.89 -19.23
CA GLU A 4 5.27 -2.33 -18.16
C GLU A 4 4.79 -0.96 -17.67
N GLY A 5 4.26 -0.14 -18.57
CA GLY A 5 3.67 1.15 -18.25
C GLY A 5 2.40 1.01 -17.43
N GLU A 6 1.55 0.05 -17.79
CA GLU A 6 0.33 -0.28 -17.06
C GLU A 6 0.62 -0.83 -15.66
N GLN A 7 1.56 -1.77 -15.54
CA GLN A 7 1.99 -2.32 -14.26
C GLN A 7 2.57 -1.24 -13.34
N THR A 8 3.43 -0.37 -13.87
CA THR A 8 4.00 0.75 -13.10
C THR A 8 2.92 1.72 -12.64
N GLY A 9 1.92 1.98 -13.48
CA GLY A 9 0.76 2.79 -13.14
C GLY A 9 -0.06 2.19 -11.99
N ARG A 10 -0.37 0.89 -12.08
CA ARG A 10 -1.12 0.15 -11.05
C ARG A 10 -0.40 0.16 -9.71
N ILE A 11 0.91 -0.11 -9.69
CA ILE A 11 1.74 -0.07 -8.47
C ILE A 11 1.66 1.29 -7.78
N LYS A 12 1.85 2.38 -8.53
CA LYS A 12 1.79 3.75 -7.98
C LYS A 12 0.43 4.09 -7.40
N GLU A 13 -0.65 3.66 -8.07
CA GLU A 13 -2.01 3.88 -7.56
C GLU A 13 -2.24 3.08 -6.29
N LEU A 14 -1.83 1.81 -6.23
CA LEU A 14 -1.96 1.00 -5.02
C LEU A 14 -1.19 1.60 -3.83
N HIS A 15 0.05 2.08 -4.03
CA HIS A 15 0.78 2.81 -2.99
C HIS A 15 -0.02 3.99 -2.45
N ARG A 16 -0.54 4.84 -3.35
CA ARG A 16 -1.34 6.02 -2.99
C ARG A 16 -2.61 5.63 -2.24
N VAL A 17 -3.29 4.58 -2.68
CA VAL A 17 -4.53 4.09 -2.07
C VAL A 17 -4.27 3.57 -0.65
N ILE A 18 -3.24 2.73 -0.47
CA ILE A 18 -2.89 2.19 0.85
C ILE A 18 -2.54 3.31 1.82
N LEU A 19 -1.66 4.24 1.42
CA LEU A 19 -1.26 5.37 2.27
C LEU A 19 -2.44 6.28 2.62
N ARG A 20 -3.32 6.57 1.65
CA ARG A 20 -4.50 7.41 1.88
C ARG A 20 -5.50 6.74 2.83
N GLN A 21 -5.81 5.47 2.60
CA GLN A 21 -6.78 4.73 3.41
C GLN A 21 -6.26 4.43 4.81
N GLY A 22 -5.02 3.96 4.91
CA GLY A 22 -4.38 3.74 6.20
C GLY A 22 -4.26 5.04 7.00
N ARG A 23 -4.00 6.20 6.37
CA ARG A 23 -4.06 7.49 7.07
C ARG A 23 -5.42 7.78 7.68
N VAL A 24 -6.49 7.49 6.94
CA VAL A 24 -7.87 7.69 7.43
C VAL A 24 -8.19 6.76 8.60
N ARG A 25 -7.66 5.54 8.63
CA ARG A 25 -7.94 4.55 9.68
C ARG A 25 -7.02 4.63 10.89
N PHE A 26 -5.72 4.79 10.66
CA PHE A 26 -4.65 4.61 11.65
C PHE A 26 -3.89 5.90 11.96
N GLY A 27 -4.13 7.00 11.22
CA GLY A 27 -3.31 8.21 11.28
C GLY A 27 -2.09 8.15 10.35
N GLU A 28 -1.26 9.19 10.36
CA GLU A 28 -0.08 9.27 9.48
C GLU A 28 0.86 8.06 9.70
N ALA A 29 1.30 7.45 8.59
CA ALA A 29 2.34 6.42 8.62
C ALA A 29 3.68 7.08 9.01
N ASP A 30 4.51 6.34 9.74
CA ASP A 30 5.90 6.74 9.91
C ASP A 30 6.70 6.54 8.61
N GLU A 31 7.93 7.07 8.60
CA GLU A 31 8.78 7.04 7.42
C GLU A 31 9.13 5.62 6.99
N ALA A 32 9.35 4.72 7.96
CA ALA A 32 9.69 3.32 7.69
C ALA A 32 8.54 2.59 6.99
N THR A 33 7.31 2.72 7.50
CA THR A 33 6.10 2.14 6.92
C THR A 33 5.84 2.70 5.52
N ARG A 34 5.95 4.03 5.36
CA ARG A 34 5.78 4.69 4.06
C ARG A 34 6.78 4.15 3.04
N GLN A 35 8.06 4.13 3.39
CA GLN A 35 9.11 3.65 2.50
C GLN A 35 8.93 2.17 2.15
N GLN A 36 8.51 1.35 3.11
CA GLN A 36 8.24 -0.06 2.86
C GLN A 36 7.10 -0.24 1.85
N ILE A 37 6.01 0.52 1.95
CA ILE A 37 4.90 0.48 0.98
C ILE A 37 5.38 0.95 -0.41
N GLU A 38 6.02 2.12 -0.49
CA GLU A 38 6.42 2.75 -1.77
C GLU A 38 7.51 1.96 -2.53
N THR A 39 8.23 1.07 -1.85
CA THR A 39 9.23 0.19 -2.46
C THR A 39 8.65 -1.14 -2.96
N MET A 40 7.44 -1.53 -2.53
CA MET A 40 6.80 -2.76 -3.00
C MET A 40 6.47 -2.68 -4.49
N ARG A 41 6.79 -3.75 -5.22
CA ARG A 41 6.49 -3.91 -6.65
C ARG A 41 5.57 -5.09 -6.96
N ASP A 42 5.31 -5.91 -5.96
CA ASP A 42 4.39 -7.05 -6.06
C ASP A 42 2.94 -6.52 -5.98
N ILE A 43 2.23 -6.59 -7.11
CA ILE A 43 0.86 -6.10 -7.24
C ILE A 43 -0.08 -6.92 -6.36
N ASP A 44 0.09 -8.25 -6.31
CA ASP A 44 -0.80 -9.13 -5.55
C ASP A 44 -0.67 -8.85 -4.05
N ARG A 45 0.56 -8.63 -3.56
CA ARG A 45 0.79 -8.20 -2.18
C ARG A 45 0.20 -6.83 -1.89
N LEU A 46 0.34 -5.87 -2.81
CA LEU A 46 -0.24 -4.55 -2.64
C LEU A 46 -1.78 -4.60 -2.58
N GLU A 47 -2.41 -5.47 -3.37
CA GLU A 47 -3.86 -5.69 -3.34
C GLU A 47 -4.33 -6.35 -2.04
N ASP A 48 -3.60 -7.36 -1.55
CA ASP A 48 -3.84 -7.94 -0.22
C ASP A 48 -3.79 -6.87 0.89
N LEU A 49 -2.82 -5.94 0.85
CA LEU A 49 -2.78 -4.84 1.82
C LEU A 49 -4.01 -3.93 1.73
N THR A 50 -4.61 -3.74 0.55
CA THR A 50 -5.86 -2.96 0.42
C THR A 50 -7.05 -3.64 1.08
N GLU A 51 -7.10 -4.98 1.07
CA GLU A 51 -8.15 -5.74 1.76
C GLU A 51 -7.89 -5.81 3.26
N ARG A 52 -6.64 -6.08 3.66
CA ARG A 52 -6.23 -6.15 5.07
C ARG A 52 -6.45 -4.85 5.82
N LEU A 53 -6.35 -3.70 5.13
CA LEU A 53 -6.72 -2.41 5.68
C LEU A 53 -8.11 -2.40 6.31
N LEU A 54 -9.06 -3.20 5.82
CA LEU A 54 -10.42 -3.29 6.38
C LEU A 54 -10.47 -4.08 7.69
N MET A 55 -9.52 -4.99 7.89
CA MET A 55 -9.51 -5.97 8.98
C MET A 55 -8.67 -5.53 10.18
N VAL A 56 -7.57 -4.82 9.93
CA VAL A 56 -6.60 -4.45 10.96
C VAL A 56 -6.86 -3.05 11.53
N SER A 57 -6.23 -2.75 12.66
CA SER A 57 -6.43 -1.54 13.46
C SER A 57 -5.22 -0.60 13.53
N SER A 58 -4.07 -1.02 12.99
CA SER A 58 -2.84 -0.22 12.98
C SER A 58 -1.96 -0.47 11.75
N TRP A 59 -0.98 0.41 11.53
CA TRP A 59 0.07 0.22 10.53
C TRP A 59 0.91 -1.03 10.82
N ASP A 60 1.29 -1.25 12.08
CA ASP A 60 2.09 -2.42 12.46
C ASP A 60 1.36 -3.73 12.10
N GLU A 61 0.08 -3.86 12.46
CA GLU A 61 -0.74 -5.03 12.11
C GLU A 61 -0.93 -5.22 10.60
N LEU A 62 -0.92 -4.13 9.83
CA LEU A 62 -0.98 -4.19 8.37
C LEU A 62 0.31 -4.75 7.76
N MET A 63 1.45 -4.45 8.37
CA MET A 63 2.77 -4.75 7.81
C MET A 63 3.34 -6.11 8.24
N VAL A 64 2.77 -6.76 9.26
CA VAL A 64 3.02 -8.19 9.58
C VAL A 64 2.65 -9.08 8.39
#